data_AF-A0A533UB40-F1
#
_entry.id   AF-A0A533UB40-F1
#
_cell.length_a   1.000
_cell.length_b   1.000
_cell.length_c   1.000
_cell.angle_alpha   90.00
_cell.angle_beta   90.00
_cell.angle_gamma   90.00
#
_symmetry.space_group_name_H-M   'P 1'
#
loop_
_entity.id
_entity.type
_entity.pdbx_description
1 polymer ?
#
loop_
_entity_poly.entity_id
_entity_poly.type
_entity_poly.pdbx_seq_one_letter_code
_entity_poly.pdbx_strand_id
1 'polypeptide(L)'
;MSYDRFVDDRLLTSRDVLNKKQIKMKLIDIDESARDFSQRFGNRILVRKVLLTIKQTDTEEIEEKELDVEELEKRVMKERLFSSSNRWISKHEIKNGYIVASKHLDLLASAIALDIIQF
;
A
#
# COMPACT_ATOMS: atom_id res chain seq x y z
N MET A 1 -0.63 -31.18 9.47
CA MET A 1 0.08 -29.89 9.65
C MET A 1 -0.73 -28.83 8.90
N SER A 2 -1.15 -27.78 9.61
CA SER A 2 -2.36 -26.97 9.37
C SER A 2 -2.55 -26.37 7.96
N TYR A 3 -3.81 -26.37 7.50
CA TYR A 3 -4.33 -25.72 6.29
C TYR A 3 -4.43 -24.17 6.44
N ASP A 4 -3.98 -23.59 7.56
CA ASP A 4 -4.14 -22.16 7.93
C ASP A 4 -3.25 -21.14 7.19
N ARG A 5 -2.46 -21.54 6.18
CA ARG A 5 -1.56 -20.61 5.48
C ARG A 5 -2.06 -20.11 4.12
N PHE A 6 -3.27 -20.46 3.72
CA PHE A 6 -3.90 -19.88 2.53
C PHE A 6 -4.57 -18.56 2.88
N VAL A 7 -3.95 -17.47 2.47
CA VAL A 7 -4.57 -16.15 2.47
C VAL A 7 -5.38 -16.03 1.19
N ASP A 8 -6.67 -15.72 1.31
CA ASP A 8 -7.53 -15.48 0.15
C ASP A 8 -7.00 -14.29 -0.66
N ASP A 9 -6.68 -14.53 -1.93
CA ASP A 9 -6.14 -13.54 -2.85
C ASP A 9 -7.08 -12.36 -3.07
N ARG A 10 -8.39 -12.57 -2.87
CA ARG A 10 -9.41 -11.51 -2.93
C ARG A 10 -9.22 -10.45 -1.85
N LEU A 11 -8.63 -10.80 -0.71
CA LEU A 11 -8.33 -9.84 0.36
C LEU A 11 -7.12 -8.97 0.02
N LEU A 12 -6.24 -9.43 -0.87
CA LEU A 12 -5.00 -8.76 -1.26
C LEU A 12 -5.12 -7.98 -2.57
N THR A 13 -6.22 -8.20 -3.30
CA THR A 13 -6.43 -7.60 -4.62
C THR A 13 -7.51 -6.53 -4.53
N SER A 14 -7.16 -5.27 -4.79
CA SER A 14 -8.16 -4.23 -5.05
C SER A 14 -8.50 -4.19 -6.53
N ARG A 15 -9.73 -3.80 -6.85
CA ARG A 15 -10.22 -3.69 -8.22
C ARG A 15 -10.77 -2.30 -8.46
N ASP A 16 -10.65 -1.84 -9.69
CA ASP A 16 -11.36 -0.65 -10.14
C ASP A 16 -12.88 -0.91 -10.26
N VAL A 17 -13.68 0.15 -10.23
CA VAL A 17 -15.15 0.12 -10.34
C VAL A 17 -15.59 -0.61 -11.61
N LEU A 18 -14.87 -0.43 -12.71
CA LEU A 18 -15.16 -1.09 -13.99
C LEU A 18 -14.55 -2.51 -14.09
N ASN A 19 -13.90 -3.00 -13.03
CA ASN A 19 -13.15 -4.27 -13.01
C ASN A 19 -12.09 -4.41 -14.11
N LYS A 20 -11.63 -3.30 -14.71
CA LYS A 20 -10.59 -3.32 -15.76
C LYS A 20 -9.19 -3.50 -15.19
N LYS A 21 -8.93 -2.94 -14.01
CA LYS A 21 -7.62 -2.99 -13.35
C LYS A 21 -7.72 -3.75 -12.03
N GLN A 22 -6.72 -4.58 -11.78
CA GLN A 22 -6.49 -5.26 -10.51
C GLN A 22 -5.18 -4.78 -9.94
N ILE A 23 -5.16 -4.48 -8.65
CA ILE A 23 -4.00 -3.91 -7.99
C ILE A 23 -3.64 -4.77 -6.79
N LYS A 24 -2.36 -5.07 -6.66
CA LYS A 24 -1.77 -5.71 -5.47
C LYS A 24 -0.62 -4.87 -4.97
N MET A 25 -0.43 -4.86 -3.66
CA MET A 25 0.75 -4.23 -3.06
C MET A 25 1.50 -5.18 -2.18
N LYS A 26 2.79 -5.32 -2.47
CA LYS A 26 3.73 -6.09 -1.69
C LYS A 26 4.60 -5.15 -0.87
N LEU A 27 4.84 -5.50 0.38
CA LEU A 27 5.71 -4.80 1.28
C LEU A 27 7.18 -5.05 0.89
N ILE A 28 7.97 -4.00 0.72
CA ILE A 28 9.41 -4.10 0.47
C ILE A 28 10.19 -3.72 1.72
N ASP A 29 9.93 -2.52 2.25
CA ASP A 29 10.71 -1.95 3.36
C ASP A 29 9.80 -1.34 4.42
N ILE A 30 10.18 -1.59 5.66
CA ILE A 30 9.45 -1.16 6.86
C ILE A 30 10.39 -0.72 7.97
N ASP A 31 9.87 0.17 8.79
CA ASP A 31 10.48 0.53 10.06
C ASP A 31 9.60 0.02 11.20
N GLU A 32 10.02 -1.10 11.80
CA GLU A 32 9.38 -1.66 12.99
C GLU A 32 9.80 -0.93 14.28
N SER A 33 10.89 -0.15 14.23
CA SER A 33 11.45 0.57 15.39
C SER A 33 10.85 1.97 15.57
N ALA A 34 10.19 2.47 14.52
CA ALA A 34 9.50 3.74 14.55
C ALA A 34 8.42 3.76 15.65
N ARG A 35 8.57 4.67 16.61
CA ARG A 35 7.53 4.90 17.63
C ARG A 35 6.33 5.58 17.00
N ASP A 36 5.22 4.85 16.89
CA ASP A 36 3.92 5.48 16.67
C ASP A 36 3.53 6.21 17.97
N PHE A 37 3.50 7.55 17.93
CA PHE A 37 3.09 8.35 19.08
C PHE A 37 1.57 8.28 19.34
N SER A 38 0.79 7.62 18.48
CA SER A 38 -0.63 7.37 18.70
C SER A 38 -0.83 6.21 19.69
N GLN A 39 -0.89 6.53 20.98
CA GLN A 39 -1.15 5.60 22.09
C GLN A 39 -2.44 4.74 21.94
N ARG A 40 -3.30 5.04 20.94
CA ARG A 40 -4.61 4.41 20.76
C ARG A 40 -4.62 3.20 19.83
N PHE A 41 -3.57 2.95 19.05
CA PHE A 41 -3.63 2.00 17.93
C PHE A 41 -2.51 0.95 17.91
N GLY A 42 -2.28 0.23 19.01
CA GLY A 42 -1.51 -1.04 19.02
C GLY A 42 -0.15 -1.03 18.30
N ASN A 43 0.31 -2.21 17.86
CA ASN A 43 1.56 -2.37 17.12
C ASN A 43 1.36 -2.04 15.63
N ARG A 44 1.59 -0.78 15.26
CA ARG A 44 1.68 -0.33 13.87
C ARG A 44 3.13 -0.37 13.38
N ILE A 45 3.28 -0.60 12.09
CA ILE A 45 4.54 -0.56 11.37
C ILE A 45 4.51 0.64 10.44
N LEU A 46 5.62 1.36 10.37
CA LEU A 46 5.78 2.43 9.39
C LEU A 46 6.28 1.85 8.06
N VAL A 47 5.48 2.01 7.00
CA VAL A 47 5.86 1.56 5.66
C VAL A 47 6.73 2.62 4.98
N ARG A 48 7.87 2.17 4.44
CA ARG A 48 8.81 3.00 3.68
C ARG A 48 8.69 2.76 2.19
N LYS A 49 8.72 1.49 1.77
CA LYS A 49 8.67 1.11 0.35
C LYS A 49 7.70 -0.02 0.09
N VAL A 50 6.99 0.08 -1.03
CA VAL A 50 6.06 -0.94 -1.52
C VAL A 50 6.28 -1.22 -3.00
N LEU A 51 6.04 -2.45 -3.42
CA LEU A 51 5.91 -2.82 -4.82
C LEU A 51 4.44 -2.80 -5.19
N LEU A 52 4.07 -1.92 -6.10
CA LEU A 52 2.75 -1.87 -6.69
C LEU A 52 2.72 -2.73 -7.96
N THR A 53 1.82 -3.69 -8.00
CA THR A 53 1.55 -4.48 -9.20
C THR A 53 0.16 -4.13 -9.72
N ILE A 54 0.08 -3.60 -10.93
CA ILE A 54 -1.17 -3.28 -11.61
C ILE A 54 -1.32 -4.27 -12.76
N LYS A 55 -2.37 -5.09 -12.73
CA LYS A 55 -2.74 -5.98 -13.81
C LYS A 55 -3.94 -5.42 -14.56
N GLN A 56 -3.80 -5.29 -15.87
CA GLN A 56 -4.92 -4.99 -16.76
C GLN A 56 -5.66 -6.29 -17.11
N THR A 57 -6.97 -6.29 -16.93
CA THR A 57 -7.80 -7.50 -17.11
C THR A 57 -8.02 -7.80 -18.59
N ASP A 58 -8.11 -6.76 -19.42
CA ASP A 58 -8.42 -6.90 -20.85
C ASP A 58 -7.19 -7.36 -21.68
N THR A 59 -6.00 -6.84 -21.36
CA THR A 59 -4.76 -7.11 -22.10
C THR A 59 -3.84 -8.13 -21.41
N GLU A 60 -4.18 -8.51 -20.18
CA GLU A 60 -3.32 -9.30 -19.27
C GLU A 60 -1.93 -8.70 -18.99
N GLU A 61 -1.72 -7.43 -19.37
CA GLU A 61 -0.48 -6.71 -19.11
C GLU A 61 -0.32 -6.48 -17.61
N ILE A 62 0.92 -6.66 -17.14
CA ILE A 62 1.30 -6.50 -15.74
C ILE A 62 2.35 -5.41 -15.67
N GLU A 63 2.02 -4.33 -14.97
CA GLU A 63 2.93 -3.24 -14.65
C GLU A 63 3.37 -3.37 -13.19
N GLU A 64 4.67 -3.35 -12.96
CA GLU A 64 5.25 -3.32 -11.62
C GLU A 64 5.98 -2.00 -11.39
N LYS A 65 5.68 -1.36 -10.28
CA LYS A 65 6.26 -0.08 -9.91
C LYS A 65 6.66 -0.09 -8.44
N GLU A 66 7.94 0.14 -8.19
CA GLU A 66 8.41 0.40 -6.84
C GLU A 66 8.05 1.82 -6.43
N LEU A 67 7.48 1.97 -5.24
CA LEU A 67 7.08 3.24 -4.67
C LEU A 67 7.79 3.45 -3.33
N ASP A 68 8.61 4.50 -3.27
CA ASP A 68 9.16 5.02 -2.02
C ASP A 68 8.14 5.97 -1.39
N VAL A 69 7.34 5.43 -0.48
CA VAL A 69 6.24 6.15 0.18
C VAL A 69 6.79 7.25 1.10
N GLU A 70 8.00 7.08 1.65
CA GLU A 70 8.63 8.11 2.46
C GLU A 70 9.09 9.31 1.62
N GLU A 71 9.69 9.06 0.46
CA GLU A 71 10.09 10.12 -0.46
C GLU A 71 8.87 10.85 -1.03
N LEU A 72 7.82 10.12 -1.41
CA LEU A 72 6.56 10.69 -1.87
C LEU A 72 5.96 11.63 -0.82
N GLU A 73 5.95 11.23 0.45
CA GLU A 73 5.44 12.05 1.54
C GLU A 73 6.25 13.34 1.74
N LYS A 74 7.58 13.26 1.69
CA LYS A 74 8.46 14.44 1.74
C LYS A 74 8.20 15.39 0.57
N ARG A 75 7.96 14.84 -0.61
CA ARG A 75 7.68 15.60 -1.83
C ARG A 75 6.31 16.29 -1.77
N VAL A 76 5.26 15.58 -1.33
CA VAL A 76 3.93 16.15 -1.10
C VAL A 76 3.98 17.29 -0.11
N MET A 77 4.67 17.12 1.02
CA MET A 77 4.81 18.16 2.04
C MET A 77 5.48 19.42 1.49
N LYS A 78 6.43 19.26 0.57
CA LYS A 78 7.14 20.37 -0.07
C LYS A 78 6.31 21.08 -1.15
N GLU A 79 5.66 20.32 -2.03
CA GLU A 79 4.98 20.87 -3.21
C GLU A 79 3.55 21.32 -2.94
N ARG A 80 2.85 20.63 -2.02
CA ARG A 80 1.40 20.81 -1.79
C ARG A 80 1.05 21.27 -0.38
N LEU A 81 2.04 21.41 0.51
CA LEU A 81 1.89 21.92 1.89
C LEU A 81 0.90 21.13 2.77
N PHE A 82 0.68 19.85 2.46
CA PHE A 82 -0.05 18.92 3.31
C PHE A 82 0.78 17.67 3.59
N SER A 83 0.45 16.93 4.66
CA SER A 83 1.05 15.63 4.95
C SER A 83 -0.03 14.58 5.15
N SER A 84 0.23 13.37 4.68
CA SER A 84 -0.55 12.20 4.96
C SER A 84 0.09 11.42 6.12
N SER A 85 -0.71 11.06 7.13
CA SER A 85 -0.28 10.11 8.16
C SER A 85 -0.53 8.65 7.75
N ASN A 86 -0.67 8.41 6.44
CA ASN A 86 -1.23 7.17 5.89
C ASN A 86 -0.22 6.02 5.77
N ARG A 87 1.03 6.25 6.18
CA ARG A 87 2.13 5.27 6.12
C ARG A 87 2.09 4.24 7.25
N TRP A 88 1.28 4.47 8.27
CA TRP A 88 1.17 3.58 9.43
C TRP A 88 0.14 2.48 9.16
N ILE A 89 0.59 1.24 9.16
CA ILE A 89 -0.25 0.06 8.91
C ILE A 89 -0.20 -0.89 10.10
N SER A 90 -1.33 -1.49 10.46
CA SER A 90 -1.38 -2.51 11.51
C SER A 90 -0.74 -3.81 11.05
N LYS A 91 -0.02 -4.51 11.93
CA LYS A 91 0.52 -5.86 11.60
C LYS A 91 -0.55 -6.84 11.09
N HIS A 92 -1.80 -6.66 11.52
CA HIS A 92 -2.94 -7.50 11.13
C HIS A 92 -3.42 -7.27 9.68
N GLU A 93 -3.08 -6.11 9.11
CA GLU A 93 -3.42 -5.71 7.74
C GLU A 93 -2.34 -6.14 6.74
N ILE A 94 -1.31 -6.86 7.22
CA ILE A 94 -0.25 -7.44 6.41
C ILE A 94 -0.42 -8.96 6.45
N LYS A 95 -0.56 -9.59 5.29
CA LYS A 95 -0.70 -11.04 5.17
C LYS A 95 0.29 -11.56 4.14
N ASN A 96 1.17 -12.48 4.56
CA ASN A 96 2.23 -13.05 3.71
C ASN A 96 3.09 -12.00 2.98
N GLY A 97 3.35 -10.84 3.61
CA GLY A 97 4.11 -9.74 3.01
C GLY A 97 3.33 -8.88 2.02
N TYR A 98 2.04 -9.13 1.82
CA TYR A 98 1.13 -8.28 1.06
C TYR A 98 0.26 -7.45 1.99
N ILE A 99 -0.13 -6.27 1.50
CA ILE A 99 -1.00 -5.36 2.21
C ILE A 99 -2.44 -5.69 1.83
N VAL A 100 -3.37 -5.61 2.78
CA VAL A 100 -4.79 -5.85 2.51
C VAL A 100 -5.35 -4.72 1.63
N ALA A 101 -6.23 -5.09 0.70
CA ALA A 101 -6.80 -4.20 -0.32
C ALA A 101 -7.46 -2.93 0.26
N SER A 102 -8.04 -3.01 1.47
CA SER A 102 -8.66 -1.86 2.15
C SER A 102 -7.68 -0.73 2.48
N LYS A 103 -6.38 -1.02 2.53
CA LYS A 103 -5.31 -0.05 2.80
C LYS A 103 -4.60 0.45 1.56
N HIS A 104 -5.03 0.01 0.37
CA HIS A 104 -4.34 0.37 -0.84
C HIS A 104 -4.41 1.87 -1.15
N LEU A 105 -5.62 2.43 -1.11
CA LEU A 105 -5.82 3.85 -1.37
C LEU A 105 -5.14 4.74 -0.32
N ASP A 106 -5.12 4.34 0.95
CA ASP A 106 -4.45 5.08 2.02
C ASP A 106 -2.97 5.33 1.67
N LEU A 107 -2.24 4.28 1.28
CA LEU A 107 -0.84 4.36 0.89
C LEU A 107 -0.60 5.06 -0.45
N LEU A 108 -1.53 4.90 -1.40
CA LEU A 108 -1.39 5.47 -2.74
C LEU A 108 -1.83 6.94 -2.82
N ALA A 109 -2.48 7.47 -1.79
CA ALA A 109 -2.98 8.84 -1.75
C ALA A 109 -1.91 9.88 -2.13
N SER A 110 -0.70 9.78 -1.56
CA SER A 110 0.40 10.70 -1.87
C SER A 110 0.90 10.56 -3.30
N ALA A 111 0.93 9.34 -3.84
CA ALA A 111 1.31 9.10 -5.23
C ALA A 111 0.26 9.65 -6.22
N ILE A 112 -1.03 9.50 -5.91
CA ILE A 112 -2.14 10.04 -6.70
C ILE A 112 -2.11 11.58 -6.67
N ALA A 113 -1.89 12.18 -5.51
CA ALA A 113 -1.87 13.64 -5.37
C ALA A 113 -0.67 14.32 -6.08
N LEU A 114 0.38 13.56 -6.36
CA LEU A 114 1.52 13.98 -7.18
C LEU A 114 1.39 13.59 -8.66
N ASP A 115 0.23 13.05 -9.07
CA ASP A 115 -0.03 12.57 -10.43
C ASP A 115 0.95 11.47 -10.90
N ILE A 116 1.57 10.74 -9.97
CA ILE A 116 2.55 9.68 -10.27
C ILE A 116 1.86 8.37 -10.64
N ILE A 117 0.62 8.18 -10.17
CA ILE A 117 -0.24 7.06 -10.49
C ILE A 117 -1.62 7.60 -10.83
N GLN A 118 -2.19 7.09 -11.91
CA GLN A 118 -3.56 7.36 -12.32
C GLN A 118 -4.27 6.03 -12.58
N PHE A 119 -5.52 5.94 -12.12
CA PHE A 119 -6.34 4.73 -12.23
C PHE A 119 -7.38 4.88 -13.33
#